data_AF-A0A535XEN1-F1
#
_entry.id   AF-A0A535XEN1-F1
#
_cell.length_a   1.000
_cell.length_b   1.000
_cell.length_c   1.000
_cell.angle_alpha   90.00
_cell.angle_beta   90.00
_cell.angle_gamma   90.00
#
_symmetry.space_group_name_H-M   'P 1'
#
loop_
_entity.id
_entity.type
_entity.pdbx_description
1 polymer ?
#
loop_
_entity_poly.entity_id
_entity_poly.type
_entity_poly.pdbx_seq_one_letter_code
_entity_poly.pdbx_strand_id
1 'polypeptide(L)'
;MFKHDSYKRRGVGWVPFASAAALLVMSMQGVSPSLAQQQTQVLTVVLTELQFNPKTITLTVGQPVQLNIQNSGKADHNLSSR
;
A
#
# COMPACT_ATOMS: atom_id res chain seq x y z
N MET A 1 5.52 -83.70 9.79
CA MET A 1 4.30 -83.13 9.21
C MET A 1 4.68 -81.83 8.52
N PHE A 2 4.61 -81.80 7.18
CA PHE A 2 4.54 -80.68 6.22
C PHE A 2 4.87 -79.24 6.73
N LYS A 3 5.73 -78.41 6.12
CA LYS A 3 5.76 -78.03 4.70
C LYS A 3 7.04 -77.23 4.34
N HIS A 4 7.55 -77.43 3.13
CA HIS A 4 8.34 -76.47 2.35
C HIS A 4 7.47 -75.25 1.98
N ASP A 5 8.02 -74.02 1.96
CA ASP A 5 8.19 -73.27 0.72
C ASP A 5 9.03 -71.99 0.88
N SER A 6 9.80 -71.71 -0.18
CA SER A 6 10.84 -70.68 -0.28
C SER A 6 10.37 -69.42 -1.04
N TYR A 7 11.20 -68.37 -0.97
CA TYR A 7 11.29 -67.16 -1.83
C TYR A 7 10.45 -65.92 -1.47
N LYS A 8 11.13 -64.81 -1.11
CA LYS A 8 11.53 -63.78 -2.09
C LYS A 8 12.45 -62.69 -1.51
N ARG A 9 13.15 -62.06 -2.45
CA ARG A 9 14.29 -61.15 -2.33
C ARG A 9 13.92 -59.72 -1.93
N ARG A 10 14.93 -59.02 -1.39
CA ARG A 10 15.30 -57.61 -1.58
C ARG A 10 14.27 -56.54 -1.18
N GLY A 11 14.59 -55.81 -0.12
CA GLY A 11 14.07 -54.49 0.16
C GLY A 11 15.10 -53.67 0.92
N VAL A 12 15.76 -52.75 0.21
CA VAL A 12 16.56 -51.66 0.78
C VAL A 12 15.59 -50.68 1.44
N GLY A 13 15.83 -50.30 2.69
CA GLY A 13 15.09 -49.25 3.40
C GLY A 13 15.90 -48.84 4.63
N TRP A 14 16.77 -47.84 4.51
CA TRP A 14 16.54 -46.41 4.77
C TRP A 14 16.76 -46.03 6.25
N VAL A 15 17.77 -45.17 6.42
CA VAL A 15 18.29 -44.44 7.58
C VAL A 15 17.25 -44.02 8.63
N PRO A 16 17.53 -44.15 9.95
CA PRO A 16 16.76 -43.44 10.95
C PRO A 16 17.14 -41.95 10.90
N PHE A 17 16.21 -41.11 10.46
CA PHE A 17 16.32 -39.66 10.59
C PHE A 17 16.33 -39.30 12.09
N ALA A 18 17.49 -38.91 12.60
CA ALA A 18 17.60 -38.22 13.86
C ALA A 18 16.82 -36.90 13.79
N SER A 19 15.92 -36.69 14.75
CA SER A 19 15.19 -35.44 14.94
C SER A 19 16.17 -34.29 15.16
N ALA A 20 16.31 -33.42 14.16
CA ALA A 20 16.84 -32.08 14.37
C ALA A 20 15.65 -31.12 14.39
N ALA A 21 15.36 -30.58 15.58
CA ALA A 21 14.45 -29.47 15.76
C ALA A 21 14.94 -28.29 14.91
N ALA A 22 14.38 -28.13 13.72
CA ALA A 22 14.60 -26.97 12.89
C ALA A 22 13.86 -25.78 13.53
N LEU A 23 14.59 -25.00 14.32
CA LEU A 23 14.17 -23.68 14.76
C LEU A 23 13.87 -22.83 13.52
N LEU A 24 12.59 -22.65 13.21
CA LEU A 24 12.12 -21.74 12.19
C LEU A 24 12.39 -20.30 12.68
N VAL A 25 13.55 -19.74 12.31
CA VAL A 25 13.79 -18.30 12.44
C VAL A 25 12.91 -17.62 11.41
N MET A 26 11.70 -17.27 11.83
CA MET A 26 10.77 -16.46 11.06
C MET A 26 11.35 -15.05 11.04
N SER A 27 12.09 -14.73 9.98
CA SER A 27 12.56 -13.39 9.69
C SER A 27 11.33 -12.48 9.60
N MET A 28 11.16 -11.61 10.60
CA MET A 28 10.19 -10.53 10.53
C MET A 28 10.64 -9.60 9.40
N GLN A 29 10.00 -9.76 8.25
CA GLN A 29 10.15 -8.88 7.11
C GLN A 29 9.77 -7.50 7.59
N GLY A 30 10.75 -6.58 7.60
CA GLY A 30 10.52 -5.18 7.94
C GLY A 30 9.41 -4.66 7.05
N VAL A 31 8.28 -4.31 7.67
CA VAL A 31 7.27 -3.48 7.01
C VAL A 31 7.94 -2.13 6.87
N SER A 32 8.55 -1.89 5.71
CA SER A 32 8.96 -0.54 5.32
C SER A 32 7.72 0.33 5.49
N PRO A 33 7.79 1.48 6.19
CA PRO A 33 6.69 2.42 6.15
C PRO A 33 6.52 2.80 4.68
N SER A 34 5.45 2.33 4.04
CA SER A 34 5.00 2.98 2.83
C SER A 34 4.76 4.43 3.24
N LEU A 35 5.38 5.36 2.52
CA LEU A 35 5.02 6.76 2.64
C LEU A 35 3.52 6.78 2.39
N ALA A 36 2.73 6.93 3.46
CA ALA A 36 1.28 7.06 3.34
C ALA A 36 1.07 8.10 2.24
N GLN A 37 0.46 7.69 1.12
CA GLN A 37 0.22 8.61 0.01
C GLN A 37 -0.59 9.76 0.58
N GLN A 38 0.11 10.88 0.76
CA GLN A 38 -0.42 12.05 1.43
C GLN A 38 -1.56 12.53 0.55
N GLN A 39 -2.79 12.40 1.05
CA GLN A 39 -3.97 12.62 0.22
C GLN A 39 -4.03 14.09 -0.16
N THR A 40 -3.85 14.38 -1.46
CA THR A 40 -3.92 15.74 -1.97
C THR A 40 -5.31 16.31 -1.75
N GLN A 41 -5.38 17.43 -1.05
CA GLN A 41 -6.62 18.19 -0.89
C GLN A 41 -6.90 18.95 -2.19
N VAL A 42 -7.96 18.57 -2.90
CA VAL A 42 -8.38 19.24 -4.13
C VAL A 42 -9.50 20.25 -3.83
N LEU A 43 -9.32 21.49 -4.24
CA LEU A 43 -10.26 22.59 -4.05
C LEU A 43 -10.50 23.31 -5.37
N THR A 44 -11.73 23.75 -5.63
CA THR A 44 -12.05 24.60 -6.79
C THR A 44 -12.50 25.96 -6.32
N VAL A 45 -11.94 27.02 -6.91
CA VAL A 45 -12.37 28.41 -6.73
C VAL A 45 -12.83 28.93 -8.08
N VAL A 46 -14.11 29.29 -8.16
CA VAL A 46 -14.72 29.91 -9.33
C VAL A 46 -14.68 31.42 -9.16
N LEU A 47 -14.24 32.10 -10.22
CA LEU A 47 -14.17 33.55 -10.33
C LEU A 47 -15.31 34.02 -11.23
N THR A 48 -16.12 34.93 -10.72
CA THR A 48 -17.04 35.75 -11.52
C THR A 48 -16.60 37.20 -11.39
N GLU A 49 -17.14 38.10 -12.20
CA GLU A 49 -16.59 39.45 -12.43
C GLU A 49 -16.08 40.19 -11.16
N LEU A 50 -16.81 40.09 -10.04
CA LEU A 50 -16.46 40.77 -8.79
C LEU A 50 -16.49 39.83 -7.57
N GLN A 51 -16.39 38.51 -7.77
CA GLN A 51 -16.55 37.56 -6.67
C GLN A 51 -15.80 36.23 -6.88
N PHE A 52 -15.16 35.77 -5.80
CA PHE A 52 -14.67 34.40 -5.63
C PHE A 52 -15.74 33.52 -4.97
N ASN A 53 -15.91 32.29 -5.45
CA ASN A 53 -16.74 31.26 -4.84
C ASN A 53 -15.96 29.93 -4.75
N PRO A 54 -15.68 29.40 -3.54
CA PRO A 54 -16.06 29.95 -2.24
C PRO A 54 -15.26 31.21 -1.87
N LYS A 55 -15.80 32.03 -0.96
CA LYS A 55 -15.12 33.21 -0.40
C LYS A 55 -14.02 32.85 0.60
N THR A 56 -14.09 31.65 1.16
CA THR A 56 -13.16 31.16 2.17
C THR A 56 -12.85 29.70 1.86
N ILE A 57 -11.57 29.35 1.96
CA ILE A 57 -11.09 27.97 1.89
C ILE A 57 -10.34 27.65 3.17
N THR A 58 -10.41 26.40 3.61
CA THR A 58 -9.64 25.90 4.75
C THR A 58 -8.62 24.91 4.24
N LEU A 59 -7.35 25.12 4.57
CA LEU A 59 -6.24 24.24 4.19
C LEU A 59 -5.76 23.47 5.41
N THR A 60 -5.45 22.19 5.24
CA THR A 60 -4.87 21.37 6.30
C THR A 60 -3.35 21.49 6.28
N VAL A 61 -2.75 21.84 7.42
CA VAL A 61 -1.30 21.97 7.54
C VAL A 61 -0.63 20.62 7.28
N GLY A 62 0.44 20.63 6.48
CA GLY A 62 1.16 19.42 6.13
C GLY A 62 0.34 18.47 5.25
N GLN A 63 -0.51 18.97 4.37
CA GLN A 63 -1.11 18.21 3.27
C GLN A 63 -0.82 18.93 1.94
N PRO A 64 -0.47 18.21 0.86
CA PRO A 64 -0.40 18.81 -0.46
C PRO A 64 -1.80 19.28 -0.89
N VAL A 65 -1.87 20.43 -1.52
CA VAL A 65 -3.13 21.04 -1.99
C VAL A 65 -3.05 21.26 -3.49
N GLN A 66 -4.11 20.87 -4.20
CA GLN A 66 -4.34 21.24 -5.59
C GLN A 66 -5.49 22.26 -5.64
N LEU A 67 -5.18 23.48 -6.05
CA LEU A 67 -6.18 24.54 -6.24
C LEU A 67 -6.52 24.66 -7.72
N ASN A 68 -7.76 24.37 -8.08
CA ASN A 68 -8.29 24.60 -9.42
C ASN A 68 -8.97 25.98 -9.48
N ILE A 69 -8.40 26.91 -10.23
CA ILE A 69 -8.89 28.27 -10.36
C ILE A 69 -9.61 28.38 -11.71
N GLN A 70 -10.91 28.66 -11.68
CA GLN A 70 -11.74 28.73 -12.88
C GLN A 70 -12.29 30.13 -13.08
N ASN A 71 -11.85 30.80 -14.15
CA ASN A 71 -12.48 32.05 -14.57
C ASN A 71 -13.78 31.76 -15.33
N SER A 72 -14.91 32.19 -14.78
CA SER A 72 -16.24 32.14 -15.42
C SER A 72 -16.77 33.54 -15.76
N GLY A 73 -15.99 34.59 -15.53
CA GLY A 73 -16.26 35.97 -15.96
C GLY A 73 -15.68 36.27 -17.34
N LYS A 74 -15.91 37.50 -17.80
CA LYS A 74 -15.38 38.07 -19.04
C LYS A 74 -14.08 38.82 -18.80
N ALA A 75 -13.90 39.41 -17.61
CA ALA A 75 -12.66 40.07 -17.25
C ALA A 75 -11.59 39.05 -16.84
N ASP A 76 -10.33 39.45 -17.01
CA ASP A 76 -9.21 38.73 -16.43
C ASP A 76 -9.19 38.89 -14.90
N HIS A 77 -8.83 37.82 -14.21
CA HIS A 77 -8.84 37.75 -12.76
C HIS A 77 -7.55 37.12 -12.23
N ASN A 78 -7.13 37.55 -11.04
CA ASN A 78 -6.02 36.95 -10.30
C ASN A 78 -6.44 36.59 -8.87
N LEU A 79 -5.68 35.67 -8.26
CA LEU A 79 -5.76 35.36 -6.83
C LEU A 79 -4.45 35.81 -6.19
N SER A 80 -4.52 36.66 -5.16
CA SER A 80 -3.33 37.15 -4.45
C SER A 80 -3.53 37.06 -2.93
N SER A 81 -2.44 36.79 -2.21
CA SER A 81 -2.37 36.91 -0.76
C SER A 81 -1.78 38.27 -0.39
N ARG A 82 -2.26 38.86 0.70
CA ARG A 82 -1.54 39.94 1.40
C ARG A 82 -0.58 39.37 2.42
#